data_AF-A0A6P1CI73-F1
#
_entry.id   AF-A0A6P1CI73-F1
#
_cell.length_a   1.000
_cell.length_b   1.000
_cell.length_c   1.000
_cell.angle_alpha   90.00
_cell.angle_beta   90.00
_cell.angle_gamma   90.00
#
_symmetry.space_group_name_H-M   'P 1'
#
loop_
_entity.id
_entity.type
_entity.pdbx_description
1 polymer ?
#
loop_
_entity_poly.entity_id
_entity_poly.type
_entity_poly.pdbx_seq_one_letter_code
_entity_poly.pdbx_strand_id
1 'polypeptide(L)'
;MLMAADSRCGRQQVYPCVMLWMALPGRHPGASALSLLAVLLGDPALRTEYQRVAERHGAGPRVAVDRLADYLRAEQELGRLRDEVDPRVAAMVLVGVAQNVAITELATGSSSQPDGDLDDIGRHLATFLAV
;
A
#
# COMPACT_ATOMS: atom_id res chain seq x y z
N MET A 1 2.12 40.82 -18.57
CA MET A 1 0.75 40.57 -18.10
C MET A 1 0.62 39.06 -17.89
N LEU A 2 0.85 38.63 -16.65
CA LEU A 2 0.99 37.22 -16.25
C LEU A 2 -0.42 36.67 -15.96
N MET A 3 -0.88 35.67 -16.73
CA MET A 3 -2.16 35.01 -16.50
C MET A 3 -2.04 34.08 -15.28
N ALA A 4 -2.83 34.36 -14.24
CA ALA A 4 -2.94 33.52 -13.07
C ALA A 4 -3.62 32.18 -13.44
N ALA A 5 -2.93 31.07 -13.18
CA ALA A 5 -3.48 29.73 -13.32
C ALA A 5 -4.56 29.50 -12.25
N ASP A 6 -5.82 29.46 -12.66
CA ASP A 6 -6.98 29.30 -11.77
C ASP A 6 -6.97 27.91 -11.12
N SER A 7 -6.65 27.87 -9.83
CA SER A 7 -6.60 26.66 -8.98
C SER A 7 -7.98 26.07 -8.66
N ARG A 8 -9.05 26.55 -9.32
CA ARG A 8 -10.43 26.05 -9.18
C ARG A 8 -10.77 24.90 -10.13
N CYS A 9 -10.05 24.75 -11.25
CA CYS A 9 -10.31 23.71 -12.25
C CYS A 9 -10.12 22.28 -11.68
N GLY A 10 -9.14 22.07 -10.78
CA GLY A 10 -8.90 20.75 -10.18
C GLY A 10 -9.87 20.34 -9.06
N ARG A 11 -10.50 21.31 -8.37
CA ARG A 11 -11.40 21.01 -7.23
C ARG A 11 -12.81 20.65 -7.67
N GLN A 12 -13.31 21.25 -8.75
CA GLN A 12 -14.69 21.05 -9.20
C GLN A 12 -14.92 19.79 -10.06
N GLN A 13 -13.86 19.19 -10.62
CA GLN A 13 -13.97 17.99 -11.45
C GLN A 13 -14.09 16.69 -10.64
N VAL A 14 -13.69 16.67 -9.36
CA VAL A 14 -13.74 15.47 -8.50
C VAL A 14 -15.14 15.21 -7.94
N TYR A 15 -15.91 16.28 -7.69
CA TYR A 15 -17.27 16.19 -7.13
C TYR A 15 -18.28 15.39 -7.97
N PRO A 16 -18.36 15.52 -9.32
CA PRO A 16 -19.35 14.76 -10.09
C PRO A 16 -19.06 13.26 -10.09
N CYS A 17 -17.81 12.82 -10.05
CA CYS A 17 -17.47 11.39 -10.01
C CYS A 17 -17.75 10.76 -8.65
N VAL A 18 -17.44 11.45 -7.55
CA VAL A 18 -17.67 10.96 -6.19
C VAL A 18 -19.18 10.95 -5.84
N MET A 19 -19.94 11.95 -6.27
CA MET A 19 -21.39 12.00 -6.04
C MET A 19 -22.16 10.96 -6.86
N LEU A 20 -21.77 10.71 -8.11
CA LEU A 20 -22.40 9.67 -8.95
C LEU A 20 -22.17 8.26 -8.35
N TRP A 21 -21.06 8.07 -7.64
CA TRP A 21 -20.71 6.83 -6.98
C TRP A 21 -21.46 6.60 -5.64
N MET A 22 -21.84 7.66 -4.92
CA MET A 22 -22.68 7.55 -3.71
C MET A 22 -24.14 7.13 -4.00
N ALA A 23 -24.59 7.21 -5.26
CA ALA A 23 -25.98 6.98 -5.65
C ALA A 23 -26.32 5.52 -6.01
N LEU A 24 -25.36 4.58 -5.98
CA LEU A 24 -25.59 3.17 -6.32
C LEU A 24 -25.74 2.30 -5.05
N PRO A 25 -26.81 1.49 -4.92
CA PRO A 25 -27.01 0.64 -3.76
C PRO A 25 -26.16 -0.64 -3.88
N GLY A 26 -25.14 -0.74 -3.02
CA GLY A 26 -24.25 -1.90 -2.96
C GLY A 26 -23.01 -1.59 -2.13
N ARG A 27 -23.16 -1.61 -0.81
CA ARG A 27 -22.08 -1.28 0.15
C ARG A 27 -20.94 -2.30 0.07
N HIS A 28 -19.92 -2.01 -0.71
CA HIS A 28 -18.60 -2.59 -0.52
C HIS A 28 -17.86 -1.73 0.52
N PRO A 29 -17.53 -2.26 1.71
CA PRO A 29 -16.85 -1.48 2.76
C PRO A 29 -15.45 -0.99 2.36
N GLY A 30 -14.88 -1.48 1.24
CA GLY A 30 -13.54 -1.13 0.78
C GLY A 30 -13.41 0.16 -0.05
N ALA A 31 -14.44 0.54 -0.78
CA ALA A 31 -14.30 1.59 -1.79
C ALA A 31 -14.38 3.02 -1.21
N SER A 32 -14.85 3.17 0.03
CA SER A 32 -14.75 4.43 0.79
C SER A 32 -13.31 4.74 1.20
N ALA A 33 -12.52 3.72 1.54
CA ALA A 33 -11.13 3.90 1.99
C ALA A 33 -10.21 4.39 0.86
N LEU A 34 -10.36 3.83 -0.36
CA LEU A 34 -9.59 4.28 -1.52
C LEU A 34 -9.91 5.71 -1.93
N SER A 35 -11.19 6.10 -1.85
CA SER A 35 -11.59 7.48 -2.16
C SER A 35 -11.00 8.48 -1.16
N LEU A 36 -10.99 8.12 0.14
CA LEU A 36 -10.34 8.93 1.17
C LEU A 36 -8.82 9.01 0.98
N LEU A 37 -8.18 7.89 0.64
CA LEU A 37 -6.75 7.86 0.31
C LEU A 37 -6.44 8.72 -0.92
N ALA A 38 -7.27 8.68 -1.97
CA ALA A 38 -7.09 9.50 -3.16
C ALA A 38 -7.16 11.01 -2.84
N VAL A 39 -8.12 11.43 -2.02
CA VAL A 39 -8.22 12.82 -1.54
C VAL A 39 -7.01 13.21 -0.70
N LEU A 40 -6.63 12.37 0.25
CA LEU A 40 -5.48 12.59 1.13
C LEU A 40 -4.18 12.76 0.33
N LEU A 41 -3.96 11.92 -0.68
CA LEU A 41 -2.75 11.93 -1.50
C LEU A 41 -2.73 13.08 -2.53
N GLY A 42 -3.91 13.54 -2.96
CA GLY A 42 -4.09 14.62 -3.94
C GLY A 42 -3.92 16.04 -3.37
N ASP A 43 -4.05 16.23 -2.06
CA ASP A 43 -3.84 17.52 -1.39
C ASP A 43 -2.49 17.53 -0.62
N PRO A 44 -1.50 18.35 -1.03
CA PRO A 44 -0.20 18.41 -0.37
C PRO A 44 -0.26 18.80 1.11
N ALA A 45 -1.21 19.63 1.53
CA ALA A 45 -1.35 20.08 2.91
C ALA A 45 -1.88 18.94 3.79
N LEU A 46 -2.93 18.24 3.31
CA LEU A 46 -3.46 17.05 3.98
C LEU A 46 -2.41 15.94 4.05
N ARG A 47 -1.67 15.69 2.97
CA ARG A 47 -0.59 14.69 2.95
C ARG A 47 0.51 15.00 3.97
N THR A 48 0.93 16.26 4.06
CA THR A 48 1.95 16.71 5.02
C THR A 48 1.48 16.49 6.46
N GLU A 49 0.23 16.84 6.75
CA GLU A 49 -0.32 16.64 8.09
C GLU A 49 -0.47 15.14 8.42
N TYR A 50 -0.90 14.33 7.46
CA TYR A 50 -0.94 12.88 7.60
C TYR A 50 0.44 12.28 7.90
N GLN A 51 1.49 12.70 7.19
CA GLN A 51 2.86 12.26 7.44
C GLN A 51 3.29 12.62 8.87
N ARG A 52 3.03 13.86 9.30
CA ARG A 52 3.35 14.34 10.66
C ARG A 52 2.60 13.57 11.76
N VAL A 53 1.34 13.20 11.52
CA VAL A 53 0.55 12.35 12.44
C VAL A 53 1.11 10.93 12.45
N ALA A 54 1.35 10.33 11.28
CA ALA A 54 1.88 8.98 11.16
C ALA A 54 3.24 8.82 11.85
N GLU A 55 4.15 9.79 11.67
CA GLU A 55 5.45 9.81 12.35
C GLU A 55 5.30 9.84 13.88
N ARG A 56 4.42 10.70 14.40
CA ARG A 56 4.19 10.79 15.86
C ARG A 56 3.65 9.51 16.47
N HIS A 57 2.85 8.76 15.73
CA HIS A 57 2.31 7.48 16.19
C HIS A 57 3.21 6.30 15.86
N GLY A 58 4.38 6.53 15.24
CA GLY A 58 5.25 5.45 14.77
C GLY A 58 4.50 4.50 13.85
N ALA A 59 3.67 5.04 12.95
CA ALA A 59 2.83 4.29 12.04
C ALA A 59 3.39 4.36 10.61
N GLY A 60 3.11 3.33 9.82
CA GLY A 60 3.39 3.31 8.39
C GLY A 60 4.15 2.06 7.92
N PRO A 61 4.33 1.91 6.60
CA PRO A 61 4.92 0.71 6.00
C PRO A 61 6.31 0.37 6.54
N ARG A 62 7.10 1.41 6.89
CA ARG A 62 8.44 1.25 7.48
C ARG A 62 8.43 0.37 8.74
N VAL A 63 7.40 0.47 9.57
CA VAL A 63 7.30 -0.29 10.82
C VAL A 63 7.15 -1.79 10.54
N ALA A 64 6.35 -2.13 9.52
CA ALA A 64 6.18 -3.51 9.09
C ALA A 64 7.49 -4.05 8.49
N VAL A 65 8.18 -3.24 7.68
CA VAL A 65 9.49 -3.59 7.09
C VAL A 65 10.53 -3.84 8.18
N ASP A 66 10.67 -2.94 9.15
CA ASP A 66 11.70 -3.04 10.18
C ASP A 66 11.47 -4.30 11.05
N ARG A 67 10.23 -4.56 11.47
CA ARG A 67 9.89 -5.78 12.24
C ARG A 67 10.13 -7.06 11.46
N LEU A 68 9.76 -7.08 10.18
CA LEU A 68 9.95 -8.26 9.34
C LEU A 68 11.43 -8.49 9.03
N ALA A 69 12.21 -7.42 8.83
CA ALA A 69 13.65 -7.52 8.64
C ALA A 69 14.35 -8.09 9.88
N ASP A 70 13.91 -7.71 11.08
CA ASP A 70 14.45 -8.27 12.33
C ASP A 70 14.13 -9.75 12.47
N TYR A 71 12.91 -10.16 12.11
CA TYR A 71 12.52 -11.57 12.09
C TYR A 71 13.36 -12.37 11.08
N LEU A 72 13.49 -11.87 9.84
CA LEU A 72 14.28 -12.55 8.80
C LEU A 72 15.76 -12.63 9.17
N ARG A 73 16.31 -11.62 9.85
CA ARG A 73 17.68 -11.70 10.37
C ARG A 73 17.83 -12.83 11.40
N ALA A 74 16.88 -12.95 12.32
CA ALA A 74 16.90 -14.04 13.29
C ALA A 74 16.79 -15.43 12.61
N GLU A 75 15.95 -15.57 11.59
CA GLU A 75 15.84 -16.83 10.83
C GLU A 75 17.11 -17.14 10.02
N GLN A 76 17.82 -16.12 9.54
CA GLN A 76 19.13 -16.28 8.90
C GLN A 76 20.21 -16.70 9.90
N GLU A 77 20.25 -16.11 11.10
CA GLU A 77 21.16 -16.52 12.18
C GLU A 77 20.92 -17.98 12.63
N LEU A 78 19.69 -18.48 12.47
CA LEU A 78 19.32 -19.88 12.72
C LEU A 78 19.66 -20.83 11.54
N GLY A 79 20.19 -20.31 10.43
CA GLY A 79 20.55 -21.08 9.24
C GLY A 79 19.36 -21.56 8.41
N ARG A 80 18.17 -20.95 8.59
CA ARG A 80 16.96 -21.31 7.83
C ARG A 80 16.77 -20.49 6.56
N LEU A 81 17.48 -19.37 6.46
CA LEU A 81 17.55 -18.53 5.28
C LEU A 81 18.98 -18.54 4.74
N ARG A 82 19.12 -18.43 3.42
CA ARG A 82 20.43 -18.34 2.76
C ARG A 82 21.18 -17.08 3.20
N ASP A 83 22.49 -17.18 3.36
CA ASP A 83 23.35 -16.08 3.84
C ASP A 83 23.42 -14.92 2.84
N GLU A 84 23.21 -15.17 1.56
CA GLU A 84 23.23 -14.14 0.51
C GLU A 84 21.97 -13.26 0.48
N VAL A 85 20.93 -13.65 1.22
CA VAL A 85 19.68 -12.88 1.30
C VAL A 85 19.89 -11.69 2.23
N ASP A 86 19.71 -10.47 1.73
CA ASP A 86 19.57 -9.28 2.59
C ASP A 86 18.18 -9.30 3.27
N PRO A 87 18.09 -9.44 4.61
CA PRO A 87 16.81 -9.53 5.31
C PRO A 87 15.92 -8.30 5.13
N ARG A 88 16.52 -7.11 4.99
CA ARG A 88 15.76 -5.87 4.84
C ARG A 88 15.21 -5.71 3.43
N VAL A 89 15.96 -6.11 2.42
CA VAL A 89 15.47 -6.15 1.03
C VAL A 89 14.33 -7.15 0.90
N ALA A 90 14.48 -8.36 1.47
CA ALA A 90 13.43 -9.36 1.48
C ALA A 90 12.16 -8.86 2.20
N ALA A 91 12.30 -8.19 3.34
CA ALA A 91 11.18 -7.58 4.05
C ALA A 91 10.45 -6.52 3.22
N MET A 92 11.18 -5.64 2.52
CA MET A 92 10.57 -4.62 1.63
C MET A 92 9.77 -5.27 0.50
N VAL A 93 10.30 -6.34 -0.11
CA VAL A 93 9.59 -7.08 -1.17
C VAL A 93 8.32 -7.70 -0.63
N LEU A 94 8.40 -8.41 0.50
CA LEU A 94 7.24 -9.07 1.13
C LEU A 94 6.13 -8.08 1.49
N VAL A 95 6.49 -6.96 2.12
CA VAL A 95 5.53 -5.90 2.46
C VAL A 95 4.93 -5.27 1.21
N GLY A 96 5.73 -5.04 0.17
CA GLY A 96 5.25 -4.51 -1.11
C GLY A 96 4.23 -5.42 -1.79
N VAL A 97 4.51 -6.72 -1.85
CA VAL A 97 3.58 -7.73 -2.39
C VAL A 97 2.28 -7.76 -1.60
N ALA A 98 2.36 -7.85 -0.27
CA ALA A 98 1.18 -7.87 0.58
C ALA A 98 0.33 -6.60 0.43
N GLN A 99 0.97 -5.44 0.32
CA GLN A 99 0.28 -4.17 0.10
C GLN A 99 -0.41 -4.13 -1.27
N ASN A 100 0.24 -4.64 -2.33
CA ASN A 100 -0.37 -4.72 -3.65
C ASN A 100 -1.65 -5.57 -3.64
N VAL A 101 -1.57 -6.76 -3.04
CA VAL A 101 -2.73 -7.66 -2.85
C VAL A 101 -3.86 -6.96 -2.12
N ALA A 102 -3.55 -6.33 -0.98
CA ALA A 102 -4.56 -5.65 -0.16
C ALA A 102 -5.22 -4.49 -0.90
N ILE A 103 -4.46 -3.71 -1.68
CA ILE A 103 -5.01 -2.61 -2.48
C ILE A 103 -5.86 -3.14 -3.62
N THR A 104 -5.43 -4.21 -4.31
CA THR A 104 -6.20 -4.84 -5.38
C THR A 104 -7.53 -5.38 -4.86
N GLU A 105 -7.53 -6.06 -3.72
CA GLU A 105 -8.74 -6.54 -3.06
C GLU A 105 -9.66 -5.38 -2.67
N LEU A 106 -9.10 -4.34 -2.06
CA LEU A 106 -9.84 -3.15 -1.68
C LEU A 106 -10.48 -2.43 -2.87
N ALA A 107 -9.79 -2.41 -4.02
CA ALA A 107 -10.22 -1.70 -5.23
C ALA A 107 -11.21 -2.48 -6.09
N THR A 108 -11.04 -3.79 -6.17
CA THR A 108 -11.77 -4.63 -7.12
C THR A 108 -12.77 -5.58 -6.44
N GLY A 109 -12.70 -5.73 -5.11
CA GLY A 109 -13.44 -6.74 -4.36
C GLY A 109 -12.91 -8.16 -4.56
N SER A 110 -11.72 -8.31 -5.16
CA SER A 110 -11.07 -9.59 -5.43
C SER A 110 -9.58 -9.51 -5.10
N SER A 111 -9.08 -10.50 -4.38
CA SER A 111 -7.64 -10.68 -4.14
C SER A 111 -6.93 -11.36 -5.31
N SER A 112 -7.67 -11.75 -6.37
CA SER A 112 -7.09 -12.33 -7.58
C SER A 112 -6.13 -11.34 -8.24
N GLN A 113 -4.86 -11.71 -8.27
CA GLN A 113 -3.88 -11.01 -9.10
C GLN A 113 -3.84 -11.62 -10.50
N PRO A 114 -3.63 -10.79 -11.54
CA PRO A 114 -3.53 -11.27 -12.92
C PRO A 114 -2.33 -12.20 -13.15
N ASP A 115 -1.29 -12.15 -12.30
CA ASP A 115 -0.02 -12.85 -12.48
C ASP A 115 0.18 -14.07 -11.54
N GLY A 116 -0.78 -14.42 -10.66
CA GLY A 116 -0.70 -15.63 -9.82
C GLY A 116 -1.49 -15.57 -8.51
N ASP A 117 -1.71 -16.73 -7.89
CA ASP A 117 -2.30 -16.84 -6.55
C ASP A 117 -1.25 -16.51 -5.46
N LEU A 118 -1.69 -16.00 -4.31
CA LEU A 118 -0.85 -15.71 -3.15
C LEU A 118 -0.03 -16.92 -2.71
N ASP A 119 -0.61 -18.12 -2.80
CA ASP A 119 0.05 -19.38 -2.48
C ASP A 119 1.20 -19.69 -3.44
N ASP A 120 1.07 -19.33 -4.72
CA ASP A 120 2.13 -19.50 -5.71
C ASP A 120 3.26 -18.49 -5.48
N ILE A 121 2.93 -17.24 -5.14
CA ILE A 121 3.90 -16.21 -4.80
C ILE A 121 4.68 -16.61 -3.54
N GLY A 122 3.98 -17.06 -2.49
CA GLY A 122 4.59 -17.54 -1.25
C GLY A 122 5.55 -18.70 -1.48
N ARG A 123 5.19 -19.66 -2.34
CA ARG A 123 6.04 -20.80 -2.69
C ARG A 123 7.31 -20.39 -3.43
N HIS A 124 7.22 -19.46 -4.38
CA HIS A 124 8.39 -18.96 -5.11
C HIS A 124 9.35 -18.20 -4.19
N LEU A 125 8.80 -17.36 -3.30
CA LEU A 125 9.59 -16.65 -2.31
C LEU A 125 10.26 -17.61 -1.33
N ALA A 126 9.56 -18.64 -0.85
CA ALA A 126 10.16 -19.67 0.00
C ALA A 126 11.30 -20.41 -0.72
N THR A 127 11.11 -20.78 -1.99
CA THR A 127 12.15 -21.43 -2.81
C THR A 127 13.38 -20.54 -3.02
N PHE A 128 13.18 -19.23 -3.11
CA PHE A 128 14.26 -18.27 -3.32
C PHE A 128 15.03 -17.96 -2.02
N LEU A 129 14.32 -17.89 -0.90
CA LEU A 129 14.86 -17.42 0.39
C LEU A 129 15.36 -18.55 1.30
N ALA A 130 14.75 -19.73 1.25
CA ALA A 130 15.12 -20.86 2.09
C ALA A 130 16.33 -21.62 1.54
N VAL A 131 17.10 -22.21 2.46
CA VAL A 131 18.19 -23.15 2.17
C VAL A 131 17.59 -24.47 1.69
#